data_AF-A4A0C4-F1
#
_entry.id   AF-A4A0C4-F1
#
_cell.length_a   1.000
_cell.length_b   1.000
_cell.length_c   1.000
_cell.angle_alpha   90.00
_cell.angle_beta   90.00
_cell.angle_gamma   90.00
#
_symmetry.space_group_name_H-M   'P 1'
#
loop_
_entity.id
_entity.type
_entity.pdbx_description
1 polymer ?
#
loop_
_entity_poly.entity_id
_entity_poly.type
_entity_poly.pdbx_seq_one_letter_code
_entity_poly.pdbx_strand_id
1 'polypeptide(L)'
;MGGNNDGVYGDIDRGSAAHIRFAGPDYPINFRIGWKTNLSFGSFHPGGAQFTFADGSVQFLSETIDTTMYGYLGNRSDGNVVARN
;
A
#
# COMPACT_ATOMS: atom_id res chain seq x y z
N MET A 1 5.32 -0.99 -8.53
CA MET A 1 5.27 -1.06 -7.06
C MET A 1 6.59 -0.51 -6.52
N GLY A 2 6.63 0.77 -6.14
CA GLY A 2 7.78 1.36 -5.47
C GLY A 2 7.71 1.16 -3.96
N GLY A 3 8.83 1.35 -3.26
CA GLY A 3 8.84 1.64 -1.84
C GLY A 3 9.03 3.15 -1.67
N ASN A 4 8.42 3.73 -0.66
CA ASN A 4 8.75 5.08 -0.21
C ASN A 4 9.90 4.97 0.80
N ASN A 5 11.10 4.89 0.24
CA ASN A 5 12.38 4.99 0.90
C ASN A 5 12.43 6.07 2.01
N ASP A 6 12.10 5.70 3.24
CA ASP A 6 12.26 6.54 4.42
C ASP A 6 13.64 6.35 5.08
N GLY A 7 14.58 5.68 4.42
CA GLY A 7 15.99 5.74 4.77
C GLY A 7 16.36 5.18 6.14
N VAL A 8 15.46 4.48 6.84
CA VAL A 8 15.81 3.78 8.09
C VAL A 8 16.51 2.47 7.73
N TYR A 9 17.80 2.60 7.48
CA TYR A 9 18.75 1.51 7.32
C TYR A 9 19.10 0.97 8.72
N GLY A 10 18.40 -0.06 9.18
CA GLY A 10 18.83 -0.84 10.37
C GLY A 10 17.71 -1.26 11.30
N ASP A 11 17.02 -2.35 10.91
CA ASP A 11 16.40 -3.44 11.69
C ASP A 11 15.56 -4.29 10.69
N ILE A 12 16.26 -4.82 9.69
CA ILE A 12 15.81 -6.03 9.01
C ILE A 12 16.21 -7.21 9.89
N ASP A 13 15.47 -7.44 10.98
CA ASP A 13 15.59 -8.74 11.64
C ASP A 13 14.88 -9.81 10.77
N ARG A 14 15.69 -10.28 9.82
CA ARG A 14 15.61 -11.49 9.00
C ARG A 14 14.79 -11.42 7.71
N GLY A 15 15.33 -10.69 6.73
CA GLY A 15 15.27 -11.12 5.31
C GLY A 15 14.01 -10.75 4.51
N SER A 16 13.08 -9.99 5.07
CA SER A 16 11.85 -9.53 4.40
C SER A 16 12.05 -8.23 3.61
N ALA A 17 13.17 -8.10 2.88
CA ALA A 17 13.37 -7.00 1.95
C ALA A 17 12.34 -7.12 0.79
N ALA A 18 11.19 -6.48 0.97
CA ALA A 18 10.32 -5.96 -0.10
C ALA A 18 9.80 -6.92 -1.19
N HIS A 19 9.41 -8.16 -0.87
CA HIS A 19 8.70 -9.03 -1.83
C HIS A 19 7.17 -9.03 -1.67
N ILE A 20 6.67 -8.77 -0.45
CA ILE A 20 5.24 -8.80 -0.13
C ILE A 20 4.86 -7.43 0.43
N ARG A 21 3.74 -6.89 -0.04
CA ARG A 21 3.20 -5.59 0.38
C ARG A 21 1.80 -5.79 0.95
N PHE A 22 1.46 -5.02 1.96
CA PHE A 22 0.14 -5.05 2.61
C PHE A 22 -0.62 -3.74 2.35
N ALA A 23 -1.95 -3.84 2.38
CA ALA A 23 -2.87 -2.72 2.26
C ALA A 23 -3.85 -2.78 3.43
N GLY A 24 -4.07 -1.66 4.13
CA GLY A 24 -5.02 -1.59 5.23
C GLY A 24 -4.72 -0.45 6.21
N PRO A 25 -5.44 -0.37 7.35
CA PRO A 25 -5.25 0.66 8.38
C PRO A 25 -3.81 0.75 8.90
N ASP A 26 -3.14 -0.39 9.04
CA ASP A 26 -1.74 -0.47 9.47
C ASP A 26 -0.71 -0.21 8.37
N TYR A 27 -1.14 -0.25 7.11
CA TYR A 27 -0.30 -0.18 5.92
C TYR A 27 -0.93 0.77 4.89
N PRO A 28 -0.95 2.09 5.15
CA PRO A 28 -1.50 3.05 4.20
C PRO A 28 -0.55 3.29 3.02
N ILE A 29 -1.07 3.86 1.94
CA ILE A 29 -0.28 4.30 0.78
C ILE A 29 0.70 5.38 1.23
N ASN A 30 1.93 5.33 0.72
CA ASN A 30 2.98 6.33 1.02
C ASN A 30 3.29 6.46 2.53
N PHE A 31 3.22 5.37 3.31
CA PHE A 31 3.58 5.40 4.75
C PHE A 31 5.07 5.63 5.02
N ARG A 32 5.49 6.76 5.59
CA ARG A 32 6.91 7.19 5.66
C ARG A 32 7.62 6.97 7.00
N ILE A 33 7.07 6.15 7.90
CA ILE A 33 7.55 6.06 9.28
C ILE A 33 7.93 4.62 9.65
N GLY A 34 9.23 4.33 9.73
CA GLY A 34 9.77 3.12 10.37
C GLY A 34 9.61 1.84 9.55
N TRP A 35 9.73 0.66 10.16
CA TRP A 35 9.83 -0.62 9.43
C TRP A 35 8.68 -0.94 8.47
N LYS A 36 7.48 -0.38 8.72
CA LYS A 36 6.29 -0.62 7.91
C LYS A 36 6.37 0.03 6.52
N THR A 37 7.26 1.00 6.28
CA THR A 37 7.43 1.64 4.96
C THR A 37 7.81 0.64 3.87
N ASN A 38 8.66 -0.32 4.22
CA ASN A 38 9.06 -1.41 3.32
C ASN A 38 7.96 -2.45 3.10
N LEU A 39 6.88 -2.43 3.89
CA LEU A 39 5.74 -3.33 3.77
C LEU A 39 4.52 -2.64 3.14
N SER A 40 4.47 -1.32 3.16
CA SER A 40 3.42 -0.53 2.52
C SER A 40 3.69 -0.28 1.04
N PHE A 41 2.63 -0.07 0.27
CA PHE A 41 2.76 0.42 -1.10
C PHE A 41 3.14 1.90 -1.11
N GLY A 42 4.13 2.26 -1.92
CA GLY A 42 4.63 3.64 -1.99
C GLY A 42 5.01 4.10 -3.39
N SER A 43 4.93 5.41 -3.57
CA SER A 43 5.38 6.16 -4.75
C SER A 43 6.15 7.40 -4.28
N PHE A 44 7.11 7.84 -5.08
CA PHE A 44 7.77 9.14 -4.87
C PHE A 44 6.88 10.34 -5.19
N HIS A 45 5.75 10.10 -5.87
CA HIS A 45 4.83 11.14 -6.28
C HIS A 45 3.94 11.56 -5.10
N PRO A 46 3.84 12.85 -4.79
CA PRO A 46 2.88 13.37 -3.82
C PRO A 46 1.44 13.03 -4.24
N GLY A 47 0.59 12.70 -3.27
CA GLY A 47 -0.86 12.56 -3.49
C GLY A 47 -1.35 11.14 -3.77
N GLY A 48 -0.50 10.18 -4.14
CA GLY A 48 -0.92 8.79 -4.32
C GLY A 48 -0.13 7.97 -5.33
N ALA A 49 -0.72 6.88 -5.81
CA ALA A 49 -0.12 5.99 -6.80
C ALA A 49 -1.16 5.31 -7.70
N GLN A 50 -0.71 4.88 -8.88
CA GLN A 50 -1.52 4.05 -9.78
C GLN A 50 -1.48 2.59 -9.32
N PHE A 51 -2.64 1.97 -9.18
CA PHE A 51 -2.81 0.55 -8.85
C PHE A 51 -3.53 -0.18 -9.99
N THR A 52 -3.09 -1.40 -10.27
CA THR A 52 -3.75 -2.30 -11.20
C THR A 52 -4.57 -3.32 -10.41
N PHE A 53 -5.84 -3.45 -10.73
CA PHE A 53 -6.76 -4.40 -10.10
C PHE A 53 -6.72 -5.75 -10.83
N ALA A 54 -7.30 -6.77 -10.18
CA ALA A 54 -7.37 -8.14 -10.73
C ALA A 54 -8.15 -8.24 -12.06
N ASP A 55 -8.99 -7.25 -12.37
CA ASP A 55 -9.73 -7.13 -13.63
C ASP A 55 -8.91 -6.45 -14.76
N GLY A 56 -7.66 -6.07 -14.50
CA GLY A 56 -6.78 -5.38 -15.43
C GLY A 56 -7.01 -3.87 -15.53
N SER A 57 -8.00 -3.32 -14.81
CA SER A 57 -8.19 -1.88 -14.74
C SER A 57 -7.09 -1.22 -13.92
N VAL A 58 -6.67 -0.02 -14.34
CA VAL A 58 -5.69 0.80 -13.62
C VAL A 58 -6.41 2.03 -13.07
N GLN A 59 -6.23 2.32 -11.78
CA GLN A 59 -6.80 3.50 -11.15
C GLN A 59 -5.82 4.15 -10.19
N PHE A 60 -5.97 5.47 -10.09
CA PHE A 60 -5.20 6.25 -9.14
C PHE A 60 -5.86 6.15 -7.77
N LEU A 61 -5.10 5.70 -6.77
CA LEU A 61 -5.52 5.74 -5.38
C LEU A 61 -4.79 6.86 -4.66
N SER A 62 -5.57 7.75 -4.05
CA SER A 62 -5.04 8.84 -3.22
C SER A 62 -4.36 8.28 -1.97
N GLU A 63 -3.31 8.93 -1.49
CA GLU A 63 -2.73 8.65 -0.17
C GLU A 63 -3.69 8.93 0.99
N THR A 64 -4.75 9.70 0.73
CA THR A 64 -5.83 10.02 1.68
C THR A 64 -7.03 9.09 1.56
N ILE A 65 -6.93 7.98 0.81
CA ILE A 65 -7.99 6.97 0.74
C ILE A 65 -8.32 6.44 2.14
N ASP A 66 -9.59 6.12 2.39
CA ASP A 66 -9.97 5.39 3.60
C ASP A 66 -9.18 4.09 3.69
N THR A 67 -8.42 3.94 4.76
CA THR A 67 -7.48 2.82 4.92
C THR A 67 -8.16 1.47 5.11
N THR A 68 -9.42 1.45 5.56
CA THR A 68 -10.25 0.25 5.63
C THR A 68 -10.70 -0.15 4.22
N MET A 69 -11.18 0.81 3.43
CA MET A 69 -11.51 0.58 2.02
C MET A 69 -10.28 0.15 1.22
N TYR A 70 -9.11 0.71 1.52
CA TYR A 70 -7.85 0.31 0.93
C TYR A 70 -7.51 -1.15 1.25
N GLY A 71 -7.74 -1.60 2.48
CA GLY A 71 -7.59 -3.00 2.87
C GLY A 71 -8.54 -3.93 2.12
N TYR A 72 -9.81 -3.53 1.95
CA TYR A 72 -10.79 -4.28 1.17
C TYR A 72 -10.40 -4.39 -0.31
N LEU A 73 -9.88 -3.31 -0.91
CA LEU A 73 -9.35 -3.35 -2.28
C LEU A 73 -8.16 -4.30 -2.44
N GLY A 74 -7.37 -4.51 -1.38
CA GLY A 74 -6.26 -5.47 -1.35
C GLY A 74 -6.67 -6.91 -1.07
N ASN A 75 -7.89 -7.14 -0.56
CA ASN A 75 -8.36 -8.47 -0.16
C ASN A 75 -9.54 -8.93 -1.02
N ARG A 76 -9.26 -9.61 -2.13
CA ARG A 76 -10.29 -10.11 -3.04
C ARG A 76 -11.30 -11.09 -2.42
N SER A 77 -10.99 -11.68 -1.26
CA SER A 77 -11.77 -12.77 -0.65
C SER A 77 -12.49 -12.35 0.64
N ASP A 78 -12.51 -11.06 0.96
CA ASP A 78 -13.14 -10.55 2.19
C ASP A 78 -14.68 -10.47 2.12
N GLY A 79 -15.25 -10.60 0.92
CA GLY A 79 -16.69 -10.50 0.69
C GLY A 79 -17.26 -9.08 0.75
N ASN A 80 -16.41 -8.05 0.89
CA ASN A 80 -16.84 -6.66 0.98
C ASN A 80 -16.84 -6.00 -0.40
N VAL A 81 -18.01 -5.53 -0.84
CA VAL A 81 -18.11 -4.74 -2.06
C VAL A 81 -17.66 -3.31 -1.75
N VAL A 82 -16.51 -2.93 -2.30
CA VAL A 82 -16.06 -1.53 -2.27
C VAL A 82 -16.82 -0.76 -3.36
N ALA A 83 -17.79 0.06 -2.94
CA ALA A 83 -18.51 0.95 -3.83
C ALA A 83 -17.61 2.11 -4.28
N ARG A 84 -17.61 2.39 -5.58
CA ARG A 84 -16.97 3.57 -6.17
C ARG A 84 -18.02 4.68 -6.20
N ASN A 85 -17.82 5.73 -5.41
CA ASN A 85 -18.62 6.96 -5.52
C ASN A 85 -17.88 7.97 -6.39
#